data_AF-A0ABD3SGH0-F1
#
_entry.id   AF-A0ABD3SGH0-F1
#
_cell.length_a   1.000
_cell.length_b   1.000
_cell.length_c   1.000
_cell.angle_alpha   90.00
_cell.angle_beta   90.00
_cell.angle_gamma   90.00
#
_symmetry.space_group_name_H-M   'P 1'
#
loop_
_entity.id
_entity.type
_entity.pdbx_description
1 polymer ?
#
loop_
_entity_poly.entity_id
_entity_poly.type
_entity_poly.pdbx_seq_one_letter_code
_entity_poly.pdbx_strand_id
1 'polypeptide(L)'
;MAATDPTEKTSLRWNAANVGGHNHHHHHHLSIAGDVVDEETMSVRSRHGKKIAIAAACLGGVVYATTMYMRSGDANADGTDRPFVDRVDDSTSTTTTTTTTSVAFLGNSMFYFNDFPRFFEGIGDGFIVQNSCLHGGASIGSLILEGNAMYPQFMTNNAILGEDDDGNTVYDFGACTIPQLLLGRDDRLNDPGYPTPSADERNNTNPCRADAAYREYTMRKFNEGDGIVSTKGGGGEGWDYVIINDNTRNPARRSTRAHALSMLERFYVPWLLDTGSIPVFLWTHAYTPDYACEGGAASSDSASGNKSPPDMTGLEDVANFTSLTHVGYRAYVDLLNLYLPPSQAPRIAPVGLAYLVVHEEEYELWRTLFHCDNLHASPSGSFLQGCIVHYTLFGKMPDRSVMLSGDISHLWKNARMMQHAWEPPNPFPDRDAAEYLYRVAERVMVEGYVPSSYVDYRNGEFTLAVSSGSAFAADDDR
;
A
#
# COMPACT_ATOMS: atom_id res chain seq x y z
N MET A 1 16.42 15.03 -50.49
CA MET A 1 15.85 15.45 -49.20
C MET A 1 14.87 14.38 -48.78
N ALA A 2 15.34 13.41 -47.99
CA ALA A 2 14.56 12.28 -47.51
C ALA A 2 14.58 12.33 -45.99
N ALA A 3 13.39 12.30 -45.39
CA ALA A 3 13.16 12.29 -43.96
C ALA A 3 13.48 10.91 -43.39
N THR A 4 14.22 10.88 -42.28
CA THR A 4 14.47 9.67 -41.50
C THR A 4 13.58 9.66 -40.26
N ASP A 5 12.83 8.58 -40.14
CA ASP A 5 11.98 8.13 -39.06
C ASP A 5 12.79 7.73 -37.80
N PRO A 6 12.38 8.08 -36.57
CA PRO A 6 12.96 7.51 -35.36
C PRO A 6 11.91 6.70 -34.58
N THR A 7 11.90 5.38 -34.77
CA THR A 7 11.33 4.47 -33.78
C THR A 7 12.33 3.35 -33.47
N GLU A 8 13.22 3.60 -32.51
CA GLU A 8 14.01 2.55 -31.89
C GLU A 8 13.47 2.30 -30.48
N LYS A 9 12.59 1.29 -30.35
CA LYS A 9 12.14 0.77 -29.05
C LYS A 9 13.28 -0.05 -28.45
N THR A 10 13.97 0.50 -27.46
CA THR A 10 14.91 -0.25 -26.64
C THR A 10 14.16 -1.23 -25.74
N SER A 11 14.20 -2.52 -26.06
CA SER A 11 13.76 -3.59 -25.16
C SER A 11 14.79 -3.72 -24.02
N LEU A 12 14.39 -3.38 -22.79
CA LEU A 12 15.16 -3.70 -21.58
C LEU A 12 15.13 -5.22 -21.37
N ARG A 13 16.20 -5.90 -21.79
CA ARG A 13 16.43 -7.32 -21.43
C ARG A 13 16.83 -7.38 -19.96
N TRP A 14 16.09 -8.15 -19.19
CA TRP A 14 16.43 -8.49 -17.81
C TRP A 14 17.45 -9.62 -17.80
N ASN A 15 18.64 -9.35 -17.26
CA ASN A 15 19.54 -10.41 -16.81
C ASN A 15 19.22 -10.67 -15.34
N ALA A 16 18.51 -11.76 -15.07
CA ALA A 16 18.37 -12.29 -13.71
C ALA A 16 19.75 -12.81 -13.27
N ALA A 17 20.47 -12.02 -12.48
CA ALA A 17 21.61 -12.52 -11.73
C ALA A 17 21.05 -13.34 -10.55
N ASN A 18 21.42 -14.62 -10.49
CA ASN A 18 21.13 -15.53 -9.38
C ASN A 18 21.46 -14.86 -8.05
N VAL A 19 20.43 -14.55 -7.25
CA VAL A 19 20.58 -14.30 -5.82
C VAL A 19 20.57 -15.69 -5.18
N GLY A 20 21.76 -16.17 -4.80
CA GLY A 20 21.92 -17.46 -4.13
C GLY A 20 21.27 -17.42 -2.75
N GLY A 21 20.19 -18.17 -2.58
CA GLY A 21 19.64 -18.49 -1.27
C GLY A 21 20.56 -19.48 -0.56
N HIS A 22 21.14 -19.07 0.57
CA HIS A 22 21.86 -19.96 1.47
C HIS A 22 20.86 -20.75 2.32
N ASN A 23 20.81 -22.07 2.09
CA ASN A 23 20.25 -23.05 3.00
C ASN A 23 21.37 -23.95 3.54
N HIS A 24 21.55 -23.96 4.86
CA HIS A 24 22.29 -24.96 5.65
C HIS A 24 21.37 -25.32 6.83
N HIS A 25 21.14 -26.57 7.25
CA HIS A 25 22.07 -27.69 7.43
C HIS A 25 21.36 -29.05 7.29
N HIS A 26 22.06 -30.03 6.71
CA HIS A 26 22.07 -31.40 7.24
C HIS A 26 23.50 -31.96 7.18
N HIS A 27 23.97 -32.46 8.32
CA HIS A 27 25.25 -33.11 8.51
C HIS A 27 25.38 -34.38 7.66
N HIS A 28 26.43 -34.46 6.84
CA HIS A 28 27.14 -35.71 6.61
C HIS A 28 28.63 -35.42 6.31
N HIS A 29 29.49 -36.07 7.08
CA HIS A 29 30.93 -36.16 6.88
C HIS A 29 31.26 -36.71 5.48
N LEU A 30 32.13 -36.02 4.74
CA LEU A 30 33.05 -36.62 3.78
C LEU A 30 34.16 -35.61 3.43
N SER A 31 35.41 -35.97 3.76
CA SER A 31 36.61 -35.23 3.40
C SER A 31 37.01 -35.53 1.96
N ILE A 32 37.23 -34.51 1.14
CA ILE A 32 38.06 -34.63 -0.06
C ILE A 32 38.88 -33.33 -0.19
N ALA A 33 40.19 -33.52 -0.40
CA ALA A 33 41.21 -32.51 -0.61
C ALA A 33 40.98 -31.72 -1.90
N GLY A 34 41.35 -30.43 -1.88
CA GLY A 34 41.32 -29.56 -3.06
C GLY A 34 42.36 -28.45 -2.91
N ASP A 35 43.19 -28.34 -3.94
CA ASP A 35 44.42 -27.56 -4.04
C ASP A 35 44.28 -26.04 -3.92
N VAL A 36 45.38 -25.45 -3.47
CA VAL A 36 45.71 -24.03 -3.40
C VAL A 36 45.85 -23.46 -4.80
N VAL A 37 45.13 -22.36 -5.09
CA VAL A 37 45.46 -21.45 -6.20
C VAL A 37 45.34 -20.01 -5.69
N ASP A 38 46.45 -19.28 -5.83
CA ASP A 38 46.67 -17.91 -5.38
C ASP A 38 45.75 -16.89 -6.09
N GLU A 39 45.19 -15.95 -5.30
CA GLU A 39 44.51 -14.76 -5.80
C GLU A 39 45.52 -13.63 -6.08
N GLU A 40 45.69 -13.29 -7.35
CA GLU A 40 46.41 -12.11 -7.80
C GLU A 40 45.52 -10.86 -7.69
N THR A 41 45.99 -9.90 -6.88
CA THR A 41 45.45 -8.55 -6.70
C THR A 41 45.45 -7.75 -8.01
N MET A 42 44.28 -7.34 -8.51
CA MET A 42 44.15 -6.28 -9.52
C MET A 42 43.84 -4.90 -8.90
N SER A 43 44.90 -4.11 -8.74
CA SER A 43 44.84 -2.66 -8.54
C SER A 43 44.61 -1.97 -9.89
N VAL A 44 43.48 -1.27 -10.06
CA VAL A 44 43.27 -0.37 -11.20
C VAL A 44 43.47 1.08 -10.76
N ARG A 45 44.53 1.69 -11.29
CA ARG A 45 44.87 3.10 -11.18
C ARG A 45 43.86 3.97 -11.95
N SER A 46 43.26 4.92 -11.24
CA SER A 46 42.57 6.09 -11.78
C SER A 46 43.55 7.05 -12.46
N ARG A 47 43.26 7.47 -13.71
CA ARG A 47 43.81 8.70 -14.30
C ARG A 47 42.87 9.28 -15.39
N HIS A 48 42.58 10.57 -15.20
CA HIS A 48 42.14 11.60 -16.17
C HIS A 48 40.68 11.47 -16.65
N GLY A 49 39.78 12.45 -16.46
CA GLY A 49 39.97 13.89 -16.31
C GLY A 49 39.38 14.59 -17.53
N LYS A 50 38.07 14.89 -17.51
CA LYS A 50 37.45 15.95 -18.32
C LYS A 50 36.38 16.65 -17.50
N LYS A 51 36.72 17.90 -17.13
CA LYS A 51 35.85 18.90 -16.53
C LYS A 51 34.87 19.38 -17.61
N ILE A 52 33.59 19.33 -17.34
CA ILE A 52 32.60 20.23 -17.97
C ILE A 52 32.20 21.22 -16.89
N ALA A 53 32.57 22.48 -17.11
CA ALA A 53 32.11 23.61 -16.33
C ALA A 53 30.70 23.98 -16.83
N ILE A 54 29.75 24.09 -15.91
CA ILE A 54 28.54 24.88 -16.13
C ILE A 54 28.53 25.95 -15.04
N ALA A 55 28.39 27.18 -15.51
CA ALA A 55 28.57 28.40 -14.77
C ALA A 55 27.50 28.60 -13.69
N ALA A 56 27.96 28.99 -12.50
CA ALA A 56 27.15 29.62 -11.49
C ALA A 56 26.83 31.06 -11.92
N ALA A 57 25.55 31.41 -11.99
CA ALA A 57 25.09 32.78 -11.94
C ALA A 57 24.25 32.95 -10.67
N CYS A 58 24.88 33.44 -9.61
CA CYS A 58 24.22 34.00 -8.46
C CYS A 58 23.69 35.40 -8.83
N LEU A 59 22.37 35.59 -8.81
CA LEU A 59 21.77 36.90 -8.60
C LEU A 59 20.63 36.72 -7.59
N GLY A 60 20.68 37.54 -6.55
CA GLY A 60 19.90 37.41 -5.34
C GLY A 60 18.39 37.50 -5.56
N GLY A 61 17.66 36.68 -4.81
CA GLY A 61 16.22 36.72 -4.67
C GLY A 61 15.86 36.60 -3.19
N VAL A 62 15.24 37.67 -2.69
CA VAL A 62 14.68 37.87 -1.35
C VAL A 62 13.90 36.65 -0.85
N VAL A 63 14.21 36.22 0.38
CA VAL A 63 13.45 35.20 1.12
C VAL A 63 12.08 35.76 1.47
N TYR A 64 11.01 35.23 0.86
CA TYR A 64 9.67 35.32 1.43
C TYR A 64 9.44 34.10 2.32
N ALA A 65 9.52 34.32 3.62
CA ALA A 65 8.99 33.39 4.61
C ALA A 65 7.47 33.55 4.62
N THR A 66 6.75 32.63 4.00
CA THR A 66 5.28 32.57 4.13
C THR A 66 4.93 31.77 5.37
N THR A 67 4.83 32.47 6.50
CA THR A 67 4.14 31.97 7.69
C THR A 67 2.64 31.97 7.38
N MET A 68 2.03 30.80 7.22
CA MET A 68 0.57 30.69 7.18
C MET A 68 0.02 30.94 8.59
N TYR A 69 -0.45 32.16 8.81
CA TYR A 69 -1.35 32.50 9.91
C TYR A 69 -2.77 32.13 9.48
N MET A 70 -3.37 31.12 10.11
CA MET A 70 -4.81 30.89 9.99
C MET A 70 -5.53 32.02 10.74
N ARG A 71 -6.25 32.86 10.00
CA ARG A 71 -7.07 33.95 10.52
C ARG A 71 -8.49 33.43 10.72
N SER A 72 -8.92 33.40 11.98
CA SER A 72 -10.33 33.20 12.36
C SER A 72 -11.17 34.33 11.79
N GLY A 73 -12.19 33.98 11.00
CA GLY A 73 -13.21 34.91 10.50
C GLY A 73 -14.42 34.86 11.41
N ASP A 74 -14.70 36.00 12.04
CA ASP A 74 -15.90 36.25 12.84
C ASP A 74 -17.18 36.14 11.99
N ALA A 75 -18.17 35.44 12.53
CA ALA A 75 -19.53 35.41 12.04
C ALA A 75 -20.26 36.70 12.48
N ASN A 76 -20.79 37.45 11.52
CA ASN A 76 -21.82 38.45 11.77
C ASN A 76 -23.11 38.04 11.05
N ALA A 77 -24.16 37.97 11.86
CA ALA A 77 -25.55 37.92 11.43
C ALA A 77 -25.98 39.26 10.84
N ASP A 78 -26.80 39.23 9.79
CA ASP A 78 -28.02 40.06 9.72
C ASP A 78 -28.97 39.49 8.66
N GLY A 79 -30.26 39.52 8.97
CA GLY A 79 -31.33 39.14 8.05
C GLY A 79 -31.75 40.30 7.16
N THR A 80 -32.51 39.99 6.10
CA THR A 80 -33.79 40.64 5.76
C THR A 80 -34.28 40.13 4.40
N ASP A 81 -35.45 39.50 4.45
CA ASP A 81 -36.65 39.75 3.64
C ASP A 81 -36.59 39.84 2.10
N ARG A 82 -37.57 39.16 1.46
CA ARG A 82 -38.21 39.31 0.12
C ARG A 82 -38.31 37.99 -0.70
N PRO A 83 -39.20 37.90 -1.71
CA PRO A 83 -40.60 37.52 -1.53
C PRO A 83 -40.98 36.28 -2.37
N PHE A 84 -42.17 35.79 -2.10
CA PHE A 84 -42.90 34.75 -2.83
C PHE A 84 -42.92 35.01 -4.36
N VAL A 85 -42.38 34.09 -5.15
CA VAL A 85 -42.57 33.99 -6.61
C VAL A 85 -42.82 32.53 -6.96
N ASP A 86 -43.97 32.29 -7.59
CA ASP A 86 -44.41 31.01 -8.15
C ASP A 86 -43.31 30.37 -9.02
N ARG A 87 -42.97 29.12 -8.72
CA ARG A 87 -42.06 28.32 -9.53
C ARG A 87 -42.87 27.28 -10.30
N VAL A 88 -42.94 27.50 -11.60
CA VAL A 88 -43.36 26.56 -12.62
C VAL A 88 -42.48 25.31 -12.53
N ASP A 89 -43.09 24.14 -12.44
CA ASP A 89 -42.44 22.84 -12.59
C ASP A 89 -41.89 22.71 -14.01
N ASP A 90 -40.60 23.02 -14.18
CA ASP A 90 -39.82 22.64 -15.35
C ASP A 90 -38.95 21.43 -14.96
N SER A 91 -39.53 20.25 -15.12
CA SER A 91 -38.88 18.96 -14.86
C SER A 91 -37.94 18.59 -16.00
N THR A 92 -36.94 19.42 -16.28
CA THR A 92 -35.73 18.97 -17.00
C THR A 92 -34.82 18.30 -15.99
N SER A 93 -34.98 16.98 -15.85
CA SER A 93 -34.04 16.11 -15.13
C SER A 93 -32.68 16.18 -15.82
N THR A 94 -31.87 17.17 -15.46
CA THR A 94 -30.43 17.18 -15.75
C THR A 94 -29.83 15.98 -15.04
N THR A 95 -29.56 14.92 -15.80
CA THR A 95 -28.76 13.78 -15.35
C THR A 95 -27.35 14.30 -15.11
N THR A 96 -27.08 14.80 -13.89
CA THR A 96 -25.71 15.03 -13.44
C THR A 96 -25.04 13.68 -13.44
N THR A 97 -24.19 13.44 -14.43
CA THR A 97 -23.26 12.32 -14.44
C THR A 97 -22.33 12.50 -13.25
N THR A 98 -22.61 11.77 -12.16
CA THR A 98 -21.73 11.73 -10.99
C THR A 98 -20.36 11.26 -11.48
N THR A 99 -19.36 12.14 -11.35
CA THR A 99 -17.99 11.83 -11.75
C THR A 99 -17.44 10.78 -10.80
N THR A 100 -17.10 9.60 -11.32
CA THR A 100 -16.49 8.53 -10.53
C THR A 100 -15.00 8.81 -10.30
N THR A 101 -14.48 8.44 -9.14
CA THR A 101 -13.04 8.45 -8.82
C THR A 101 -12.49 7.03 -8.89
N SER A 102 -11.42 6.84 -9.64
CA SER A 102 -10.74 5.56 -9.78
C SER A 102 -9.56 5.43 -8.81
N VAL A 103 -9.53 4.33 -8.04
CA VAL A 103 -8.50 4.07 -7.02
C VAL A 103 -7.84 2.71 -7.22
N ALA A 104 -6.53 2.68 -7.44
CA ALA A 104 -5.74 1.46 -7.47
C ALA A 104 -5.14 1.15 -6.09
N PHE A 105 -5.20 -0.11 -5.67
CA PHE A 105 -4.63 -0.58 -4.41
C PHE A 105 -3.44 -1.52 -4.67
N LEU A 106 -2.26 -1.15 -4.20
CA LEU A 106 -1.01 -1.92 -4.31
C LEU A 106 -0.50 -2.22 -2.90
N GLY A 107 -0.51 -3.48 -2.49
CA GLY A 107 -0.01 -3.78 -1.15
C GLY A 107 -0.17 -5.21 -0.69
N ASN A 108 -0.21 -5.37 0.63
CA ASN A 108 -0.17 -6.67 1.26
C ASN A 108 -1.43 -6.95 2.10
N SER A 109 -1.26 -7.75 3.15
CA SER A 109 -2.31 -8.15 4.06
C SER A 109 -2.99 -6.99 4.80
N MET A 110 -2.36 -5.82 4.86
CA MET A 110 -3.01 -4.60 5.37
C MET A 110 -4.16 -4.11 4.49
N PHE A 111 -4.27 -4.61 3.24
CA PHE A 111 -5.42 -4.36 2.36
C PHE A 111 -6.33 -5.56 2.17
N TYR A 112 -5.81 -6.78 2.03
CA TYR A 112 -6.71 -7.90 1.72
C TYR A 112 -7.49 -8.39 2.96
N PHE A 113 -6.96 -8.21 4.17
CA PHE A 113 -7.72 -8.54 5.39
C PHE A 113 -8.92 -7.59 5.48
N ASN A 114 -10.11 -8.17 5.57
CA ASN A 114 -11.41 -7.45 5.45
C ASN A 114 -11.64 -6.76 4.09
N ASP A 115 -10.91 -7.17 3.04
CA ASP A 115 -10.97 -6.63 1.68
C ASP A 115 -11.16 -5.11 1.64
N PHE A 116 -10.18 -4.40 2.21
CA PHE A 116 -10.19 -2.95 2.32
C PHE A 116 -10.56 -2.22 1.01
N PRO A 117 -10.10 -2.65 -0.19
CA PRO A 117 -10.55 -2.04 -1.44
C PRO A 117 -12.08 -2.07 -1.62
N ARG A 118 -12.74 -3.21 -1.42
CA ARG A 118 -14.20 -3.33 -1.55
C ARG A 118 -14.95 -2.58 -0.45
N PHE A 119 -14.39 -2.57 0.76
CA PHE A 119 -14.89 -1.73 1.84
C PHE A 119 -14.82 -0.23 1.48
N PHE A 120 -13.69 0.21 0.91
CA PHE A 120 -13.49 1.61 0.52
C PHE A 120 -14.41 2.04 -0.62
N GLU A 121 -14.67 1.15 -1.57
CA GLU A 121 -15.72 1.31 -2.58
C GLU A 121 -17.11 1.46 -1.93
N GLY A 122 -17.41 0.68 -0.89
CA GLY A 122 -18.64 0.79 -0.10
C GLY A 122 -18.82 2.15 0.57
N ILE A 123 -17.75 2.73 1.13
CA ILE A 123 -17.76 4.10 1.69
C ILE A 123 -18.09 5.14 0.62
N GLY A 124 -17.69 4.89 -0.62
CA GLY A 124 -17.90 5.78 -1.75
C GLY A 124 -19.33 5.80 -2.30
N ASP A 125 -20.27 4.98 -1.80
CA ASP A 125 -21.68 4.96 -2.22
C ASP A 125 -21.88 5.15 -3.76
N GLY A 126 -21.07 4.44 -4.55
CA GLY A 126 -21.12 4.44 -6.02
C GLY A 126 -20.28 5.49 -6.75
N PHE A 127 -19.61 6.44 -6.08
CA PHE A 127 -18.68 7.38 -6.74
C PHE A 127 -17.22 6.90 -6.73
N ILE A 128 -16.88 5.84 -5.98
CA ILE A 128 -15.54 5.26 -5.99
C ILE A 128 -15.58 3.96 -6.79
N VAL A 129 -14.63 3.79 -7.71
CA VAL A 129 -14.35 2.50 -8.36
C VAL A 129 -12.92 2.08 -8.04
N GLN A 130 -12.68 0.78 -7.92
CA GLN A 130 -11.36 0.29 -7.52
C GLN A 130 -10.93 -0.99 -8.22
N ASN A 131 -9.63 -1.22 -8.22
CA ASN A 131 -9.02 -2.51 -8.49
C ASN A 131 -7.72 -2.64 -7.67
N SER A 132 -7.22 -3.87 -7.50
CA SER A 132 -6.15 -4.16 -6.55
C SER A 132 -5.16 -5.20 -7.07
N CYS A 133 -3.89 -5.06 -6.70
CA CYS A 133 -2.85 -6.09 -6.84
C CYS A 133 -2.29 -6.34 -5.43
N LEU A 134 -2.72 -7.45 -4.81
CA LEU A 134 -2.49 -7.72 -3.38
C LEU A 134 -1.68 -9.00 -3.19
N HIS A 135 -0.74 -8.99 -2.25
CA HIS A 135 0.05 -10.17 -1.88
C HIS A 135 0.42 -10.12 -0.39
N GLY A 136 -0.04 -11.12 0.40
CA GLY A 136 0.28 -11.22 1.82
C GLY A 136 1.77 -11.14 2.14
N GLY A 137 2.12 -10.33 3.14
CA GLY A 137 3.51 -10.10 3.57
C GLY A 137 4.38 -9.29 2.60
N ALA A 138 3.89 -8.97 1.39
CA ALA A 138 4.70 -8.33 0.36
C ALA A 138 5.22 -6.94 0.77
N SER A 139 6.42 -6.63 0.28
CA SER A 139 6.99 -5.30 0.29
C SER A 139 6.76 -4.61 -1.05
N ILE A 140 7.04 -3.31 -1.14
CA ILE A 140 7.01 -2.57 -2.43
C ILE A 140 7.85 -3.28 -3.50
N GLY A 141 9.01 -3.84 -3.11
CA GLY A 141 9.92 -4.54 -4.01
C GLY A 141 9.39 -5.91 -4.43
N SER A 142 8.96 -6.74 -3.47
CA SER A 142 8.49 -8.10 -3.78
C SER A 142 7.19 -8.09 -4.59
N LEU A 143 6.31 -7.11 -4.38
CA LEU A 143 5.06 -6.97 -5.16
C LEU A 143 5.33 -6.69 -6.66
N ILE A 144 6.45 -6.05 -7.01
CA ILE A 144 6.88 -5.89 -8.42
C ILE A 144 7.21 -7.25 -9.05
N LEU A 145 7.90 -8.11 -8.29
CA LEU A 145 8.45 -9.37 -8.77
C LEU A 145 7.41 -10.49 -8.79
N GLU A 146 6.55 -10.55 -7.77
CA GLU A 146 5.62 -11.65 -7.54
C GLU A 146 4.22 -11.32 -8.06
N GLY A 147 3.85 -10.03 -8.06
CA GLY A 147 2.51 -9.58 -8.40
C GLY A 147 1.48 -9.98 -7.35
N ASN A 148 0.25 -10.19 -7.79
CA ASN A 148 -0.87 -10.58 -6.96
C ASN A 148 -0.69 -12.03 -6.48
N ALA A 149 -1.15 -12.34 -5.27
CA ALA A 149 -1.10 -13.68 -4.68
C ALA A 149 -2.40 -14.05 -3.95
N MET A 150 -3.54 -13.60 -4.46
CA MET A 150 -4.86 -13.85 -3.86
C MET A 150 -5.51 -15.16 -4.33
N TYR A 151 -4.80 -16.00 -5.09
CA TYR A 151 -5.24 -17.36 -5.35
C TYR A 151 -4.68 -18.31 -4.28
N PRO A 152 -5.52 -19.13 -3.61
CA PRO A 152 -6.97 -19.26 -3.78
C PRO A 152 -7.82 -18.41 -2.81
N GLN A 153 -7.23 -17.46 -2.06
CA GLN A 153 -7.91 -16.68 -1.00
C GLN A 153 -9.23 -16.04 -1.46
N PHE A 154 -9.27 -15.49 -2.67
CA PHE A 154 -10.46 -14.82 -3.19
C PHE A 154 -11.39 -15.74 -3.99
N MET A 155 -11.24 -17.07 -3.89
CA MET A 155 -12.23 -18.01 -4.44
C MET A 155 -13.45 -18.13 -3.52
N THR A 156 -14.23 -17.06 -3.46
CA THR A 156 -15.43 -16.95 -2.63
C THR A 156 -16.65 -16.59 -3.46
N ASN A 157 -17.85 -16.77 -2.89
CA ASN A 157 -19.10 -16.43 -3.57
C ASN A 157 -19.18 -14.94 -3.94
N ASN A 158 -18.69 -14.05 -3.08
CA ASN A 158 -18.69 -12.60 -3.34
C ASN A 158 -17.69 -12.17 -4.41
N ALA A 159 -16.74 -13.04 -4.76
CA ALA A 159 -15.78 -12.80 -5.82
C ALA A 159 -16.21 -13.38 -7.17
N ILE A 160 -17.32 -14.13 -7.28
CA ILE A 160 -17.73 -14.72 -8.55
C ILE A 160 -18.09 -13.62 -9.55
N LEU A 161 -17.39 -13.60 -10.69
CA LEU A 161 -17.64 -12.71 -11.81
C LEU A 161 -18.56 -13.33 -12.87
N GLY A 162 -18.60 -14.67 -12.93
CA GLY A 162 -19.39 -15.43 -13.90
C GLY A 162 -18.75 -16.78 -14.18
N GLU A 163 -19.03 -17.31 -15.37
CA GLU A 163 -18.43 -18.54 -15.90
C GLU A 163 -17.78 -18.24 -17.26
N ASP A 164 -16.71 -18.95 -17.60
CA ASP A 164 -16.11 -18.92 -18.94
C ASP A 164 -16.90 -19.80 -19.94
N ASP A 165 -16.43 -19.86 -21.19
CA ASP A 165 -17.09 -20.63 -22.27
C ASP A 165 -17.10 -22.15 -22.02
N ASP A 166 -16.23 -22.65 -21.15
CA ASP A 166 -16.14 -24.04 -20.73
C ASP A 166 -16.94 -24.34 -19.45
N GLY A 167 -17.60 -23.32 -18.86
CA GLY A 167 -18.38 -23.42 -17.63
C GLY A 167 -17.55 -23.37 -16.35
N ASN A 168 -16.28 -22.96 -16.40
CA ASN A 168 -15.46 -22.75 -15.21
C ASN A 168 -15.82 -21.42 -14.54
N THR A 169 -16.00 -21.44 -13.22
CA THR A 169 -16.26 -20.22 -12.45
C THR A 169 -15.05 -19.28 -12.49
N VAL A 170 -15.28 -18.02 -12.84
CA VAL A 170 -14.27 -16.96 -12.85
C VAL A 170 -14.43 -16.12 -11.59
N TYR A 171 -13.35 -15.94 -10.83
CA TYR A 171 -13.35 -15.16 -9.59
C TYR A 171 -12.58 -13.84 -9.75
N ASP A 172 -12.96 -12.80 -9.00
CA ASP A 172 -12.27 -11.52 -8.95
C ASP A 172 -11.08 -11.55 -7.99
N PHE A 173 -9.90 -11.87 -8.52
CA PHE A 173 -8.66 -11.78 -7.75
C PHE A 173 -8.04 -10.37 -7.73
N GLY A 174 -8.55 -9.45 -8.54
CA GLY A 174 -7.87 -8.20 -8.89
C GLY A 174 -6.78 -8.37 -9.96
N ALA A 175 -6.07 -7.29 -10.31
CA ALA A 175 -5.03 -7.34 -11.33
C ALA A 175 -3.88 -8.29 -10.94
N CYS A 176 -3.35 -9.02 -11.92
CA CYS A 176 -2.33 -10.05 -11.70
C CYS A 176 -0.96 -9.46 -11.36
N THR A 177 -0.66 -8.26 -11.83
CA THR A 177 0.61 -7.57 -11.55
C THR A 177 0.39 -6.06 -11.45
N ILE A 178 1.38 -5.35 -10.88
CA ILE A 178 1.35 -3.88 -10.82
C ILE A 178 1.31 -3.25 -12.23
N PRO A 179 2.16 -3.66 -13.21
CA PRO A 179 2.07 -3.08 -14.55
C PRO A 179 0.73 -3.35 -15.22
N GLN A 180 0.15 -4.54 -15.06
CA GLN A 180 -1.19 -4.81 -15.59
C GLN A 180 -2.22 -3.87 -14.95
N LEU A 181 -2.16 -3.66 -13.64
CA LEU A 181 -3.06 -2.76 -12.93
C LEU A 181 -2.93 -1.31 -13.39
N LEU A 182 -1.70 -0.78 -13.43
CA LEU A 182 -1.45 0.63 -13.69
C LEU A 182 -1.48 0.98 -15.18
N LEU A 183 -0.99 0.09 -16.03
CA LEU A 183 -0.76 0.35 -17.46
C LEU A 183 -1.71 -0.44 -18.36
N GLY A 184 -2.60 -1.26 -17.79
CA GLY A 184 -3.47 -2.17 -18.53
C GLY A 184 -2.73 -3.30 -19.25
N ARG A 185 -1.42 -3.45 -19.05
CA ARG A 185 -0.62 -4.50 -19.71
C ARG A 185 0.59 -4.90 -18.89
N ASP A 186 1.00 -6.16 -19.04
CA ASP A 186 2.27 -6.64 -18.53
C ASP A 186 2.83 -7.71 -19.47
N ASP A 187 3.87 -7.36 -20.22
CA ASP A 187 4.51 -8.27 -21.17
C ASP A 187 5.12 -9.50 -20.47
N ARG A 188 5.40 -9.41 -19.16
CA ARG A 188 5.97 -10.51 -18.36
C ARG A 188 4.99 -11.64 -18.12
N LEU A 189 3.67 -11.39 -18.21
CA LEU A 189 2.67 -12.45 -18.06
C LEU A 189 2.74 -13.51 -19.17
N ASN A 190 3.43 -13.19 -20.26
CA ASN A 190 3.69 -14.13 -21.36
C ASN A 190 5.13 -14.67 -21.36
N ASP A 191 5.99 -14.23 -20.44
CA ASP A 191 7.38 -14.69 -20.34
C ASP A 191 7.44 -16.04 -19.62
N PRO A 192 7.90 -17.12 -20.29
CA PRO A 192 8.08 -18.43 -19.65
C PRO A 192 9.07 -18.39 -18.47
N GLY A 193 9.96 -17.40 -18.42
CA GLY A 193 10.94 -17.20 -17.36
C GLY A 193 10.46 -16.34 -16.19
N TYR A 194 9.21 -15.85 -16.21
CA TYR A 194 8.66 -15.11 -15.08
C TYR A 194 8.56 -16.05 -13.87
N PRO A 195 9.26 -15.78 -12.73
CA PRO A 195 9.57 -16.80 -11.73
C PRO A 195 8.32 -17.49 -11.20
N THR A 196 8.19 -18.81 -11.39
CA THR A 196 7.12 -19.58 -10.75
C THR A 196 7.37 -19.59 -9.24
N PRO A 197 6.34 -19.42 -8.39
CA PRO A 197 6.49 -19.54 -6.95
C PRO A 197 7.13 -20.90 -6.63
N SER A 198 7.89 -20.97 -5.54
CA SER A 198 8.43 -22.25 -5.10
C SER A 198 7.26 -23.22 -4.82
N ALA A 199 7.46 -24.53 -5.02
CA ALA A 199 6.40 -25.53 -4.88
C ALA A 199 5.73 -25.58 -3.48
N ASP A 200 6.35 -24.91 -2.49
CA ASP A 200 5.87 -24.79 -1.12
C ASP A 200 4.85 -23.64 -0.93
N GLU A 201 4.71 -22.73 -1.91
CA GLU A 201 3.79 -21.58 -1.86
C GLU A 201 2.44 -21.85 -2.54
N ARG A 202 1.96 -23.10 -2.48
CA ARG A 202 0.68 -23.50 -3.12
C ARG A 202 -0.53 -22.66 -2.70
N ASN A 203 -0.44 -21.97 -1.58
CA ASN A 203 -1.53 -21.16 -1.06
C ASN A 203 -1.46 -19.68 -1.43
N ASN A 204 -0.40 -19.14 -2.03
CA ASN A 204 -0.30 -17.70 -2.35
C ASN A 204 0.27 -17.52 -3.76
N THR A 205 -0.49 -17.98 -4.75
CA THR A 205 0.00 -17.96 -6.14
C THR A 205 -0.65 -16.86 -6.96
N ASN A 206 0.04 -16.46 -8.02
CA ASN A 206 -0.49 -15.47 -8.93
C ASN A 206 -1.71 -16.02 -9.68
N PRO A 207 -2.87 -15.34 -9.63
CA PRO A 207 -4.11 -15.87 -10.18
C PRO A 207 -4.02 -16.08 -11.70
N CYS A 208 -3.30 -15.22 -12.44
CA CYS A 208 -3.07 -15.43 -13.88
C CYS A 208 -2.21 -16.67 -14.21
N ARG A 209 -1.56 -17.27 -13.21
CA ARG A 209 -0.77 -18.50 -13.38
C ARG A 209 -1.52 -19.74 -12.90
N ALA A 210 -2.27 -19.58 -11.82
CA ALA A 210 -3.00 -20.68 -11.19
C ALA A 210 -4.35 -20.97 -11.85
N ASP A 211 -4.96 -19.96 -12.47
CA ASP A 211 -6.30 -20.04 -13.05
C ASP A 211 -6.28 -19.54 -14.51
N ALA A 212 -6.37 -20.48 -15.45
CA ALA A 212 -6.35 -20.19 -16.88
C ALA A 212 -7.60 -19.41 -17.34
N ALA A 213 -8.77 -19.72 -16.77
CA ALA A 213 -10.03 -19.02 -17.06
C ALA A 213 -9.93 -17.56 -16.62
N TYR A 214 -9.38 -17.33 -15.42
CA TYR A 214 -9.11 -15.97 -14.94
C TYR A 214 -8.08 -15.23 -15.80
N ARG A 215 -6.98 -15.90 -16.19
CA ARG A 215 -6.00 -15.30 -17.09
C ARG A 215 -6.65 -14.81 -18.38
N GLU A 216 -7.45 -15.64 -19.03
CA GLU A 216 -8.17 -15.25 -20.25
C GLU A 216 -9.12 -14.08 -20.02
N TYR A 217 -9.94 -14.16 -18.96
CA TYR A 217 -10.83 -13.08 -18.56
C TYR A 217 -10.07 -11.75 -18.36
N THR A 218 -8.95 -11.75 -17.63
CA THR A 218 -8.19 -10.52 -17.37
C THR A 218 -7.54 -9.98 -18.64
N MET A 219 -6.99 -10.85 -19.49
CA MET A 219 -6.40 -10.44 -20.76
C MET A 219 -7.47 -9.80 -21.65
N ARG A 220 -8.67 -10.36 -21.71
CA ARG A 220 -9.81 -9.75 -22.40
C ARG A 220 -10.17 -8.39 -21.81
N LYS A 221 -10.43 -8.34 -20.51
CA LYS A 221 -10.83 -7.12 -19.78
C LYS A 221 -9.86 -5.95 -19.97
N PHE A 222 -8.56 -6.22 -19.95
CA PHE A 222 -7.53 -5.19 -20.10
C PHE A 222 -7.15 -4.88 -21.56
N ASN A 223 -7.22 -5.84 -22.49
CA ASN A 223 -6.89 -5.61 -23.90
C ASN A 223 -8.05 -5.02 -24.71
N GLU A 224 -9.29 -5.40 -24.41
CA GLU A 224 -10.47 -4.97 -25.19
C GLU A 224 -11.02 -3.62 -24.74
N GLY A 225 -10.45 -3.01 -23.69
CA GLY A 225 -10.88 -1.72 -23.19
C GLY A 225 -12.20 -1.75 -22.40
N ASP A 226 -12.72 -2.95 -22.12
CA ASP A 226 -13.91 -3.18 -21.28
C ASP A 226 -13.68 -2.86 -19.79
N GLY A 227 -12.43 -2.54 -19.41
CA GLY A 227 -12.02 -2.24 -18.05
C GLY A 227 -11.67 -0.77 -17.83
N ILE A 228 -11.88 -0.34 -16.57
CA ILE A 228 -11.57 0.96 -15.93
C ILE A 228 -10.17 1.53 -16.23
N VAL A 229 -9.26 0.82 -16.89
CA VAL A 229 -7.91 1.29 -17.19
C VAL A 229 -7.67 1.22 -18.68
N SER A 230 -7.86 2.33 -19.37
CA SER A 230 -7.25 2.51 -20.68
C SER A 230 -6.19 3.59 -20.60
N THR A 231 -5.03 3.27 -21.15
CA THR A 231 -3.85 4.14 -21.14
C THR A 231 -4.15 5.39 -21.94
N LYS A 232 -3.49 6.52 -21.59
CA LYS A 232 -3.56 7.77 -22.36
C LYS A 232 -3.27 7.50 -23.83
N GLY A 233 -4.33 7.44 -24.64
CA GLY A 233 -4.30 7.09 -26.07
C GLY A 233 -5.42 6.14 -26.51
N GLY A 234 -6.04 5.40 -25.60
CA GLY A 234 -7.10 4.41 -25.89
C GLY A 234 -8.51 4.78 -25.42
N GLY A 235 -8.73 5.99 -24.90
CA GLY A 235 -10.06 6.50 -24.58
C GLY A 235 -10.70 6.06 -23.26
N GLY A 236 -10.03 5.31 -22.37
CA GLY A 236 -10.52 5.12 -21.00
C GLY A 236 -9.78 5.96 -19.98
N GLU A 237 -10.38 6.04 -18.81
CA GLU A 237 -9.93 6.89 -17.71
C GLU A 237 -8.75 6.21 -17.00
N GLY A 238 -7.74 6.99 -16.62
CA GLY A 238 -6.60 6.48 -15.84
C GLY A 238 -6.99 6.30 -14.36
N TRP A 239 -5.99 6.06 -13.51
CA TRP A 239 -6.17 6.08 -12.06
C TRP A 239 -6.07 7.52 -11.53
N ASP A 240 -7.05 7.98 -10.75
CA ASP A 240 -6.92 9.24 -10.01
C ASP A 240 -5.93 9.09 -8.86
N TYR A 241 -6.02 7.97 -8.13
CA TYR A 241 -5.19 7.66 -6.98
C TYR A 241 -4.59 6.26 -7.06
N VAL A 242 -3.34 6.13 -6.63
CA VAL A 242 -2.68 4.84 -6.40
C VAL A 242 -2.29 4.76 -4.94
N ILE A 243 -2.99 3.92 -4.17
CA ILE A 243 -2.71 3.71 -2.75
C ILE A 243 -1.69 2.58 -2.63
N ILE A 244 -0.54 2.89 -2.01
CA ILE A 244 0.61 2.00 -1.89
C ILE A 244 0.84 1.66 -0.42
N ASN A 245 0.94 0.37 -0.13
CA ASN A 245 1.30 -0.15 1.17
C ASN A 245 2.59 -0.97 1.06
N ASP A 246 3.57 -0.65 1.91
CA ASP A 246 4.78 -1.45 2.11
C ASP A 246 4.58 -2.44 3.26
N ASN A 247 5.51 -3.37 3.45
CA ASN A 247 5.56 -4.13 4.69
C ASN A 247 5.74 -3.14 5.86
N THR A 248 4.84 -3.18 6.85
CA THR A 248 4.72 -2.13 7.89
C THR A 248 6.04 -1.76 8.57
N ARG A 249 6.97 -2.71 8.73
CA ARG A 249 8.27 -2.46 9.39
C ARG A 249 9.33 -1.87 8.45
N ASN A 250 9.19 -2.05 7.14
CA ASN A 250 10.20 -1.67 6.16
C ASN A 250 10.56 -0.18 6.18
N PRO A 251 9.61 0.76 6.28
CA PRO A 251 9.91 2.19 6.31
C PRO A 251 10.78 2.59 7.52
N ALA A 252 10.64 1.91 8.66
CA ALA A 252 11.40 2.24 9.86
C ALA A 252 12.88 1.80 9.75
N ARG A 253 13.15 0.65 9.11
CA ARG A 253 14.48 0.04 9.05
C ARG A 253 15.29 0.59 7.87
N ARG A 254 16.54 0.98 8.13
CA ARG A 254 17.39 1.65 7.13
C ARG A 254 17.60 0.85 5.84
N SER A 255 17.92 -0.44 5.94
CA SER A 255 18.24 -1.29 4.78
C SER A 255 17.02 -1.55 3.90
N THR A 256 15.91 -1.97 4.50
CA THR A 256 14.64 -2.20 3.78
C THR A 256 14.06 -0.91 3.21
N ARG A 257 14.15 0.22 3.94
CA ARG A 257 13.77 1.54 3.42
C ARG A 257 14.61 1.92 2.20
N ALA A 258 15.93 1.72 2.24
CA ALA A 258 16.81 1.99 1.11
C ALA A 258 16.45 1.14 -0.12
N HIS A 259 16.10 -0.13 0.10
CA HIS A 259 15.62 -1.00 -0.97
C HIS A 259 14.30 -0.49 -1.56
N ALA A 260 13.31 -0.17 -0.73
CA ALA A 260 12.02 0.37 -1.17
C ALA A 260 12.17 1.69 -1.95
N LEU A 261 13.02 2.62 -1.49
CA LEU A 261 13.35 3.84 -2.22
C LEU A 261 13.89 3.54 -3.62
N SER A 262 14.82 2.58 -3.74
CA SER A 262 15.34 2.16 -5.05
C SER A 262 14.25 1.57 -5.96
N MET A 263 13.33 0.78 -5.41
CA MET A 263 12.22 0.20 -6.17
C MET A 263 11.21 1.25 -6.61
N LEU A 264 10.90 2.22 -5.74
CA LEU A 264 10.03 3.35 -6.08
C LEU A 264 10.61 4.17 -7.23
N GLU A 265 11.89 4.56 -7.13
CA GLU A 265 12.58 5.34 -8.16
C GLU A 265 12.63 4.59 -9.50
N ARG A 266 13.02 3.31 -9.47
CA ARG A 266 13.28 2.54 -10.70
C ARG A 266 12.00 2.11 -11.43
N PHE A 267 10.95 1.78 -10.70
CA PHE A 267 9.76 1.15 -11.28
C PHE A 267 8.50 1.99 -11.12
N TYR A 268 8.21 2.48 -9.92
CA TYR A 268 6.96 3.20 -9.68
C TYR A 268 6.96 4.60 -10.29
N VAL A 269 8.06 5.35 -10.22
CA VAL A 269 8.14 6.71 -10.80
C VAL A 269 7.74 6.72 -12.28
N PRO A 270 8.29 5.86 -13.17
CA PRO A 270 7.83 5.77 -14.56
C PRO A 270 6.33 5.48 -14.70
N TRP A 271 5.78 4.54 -13.93
CA TRP A 271 4.36 4.17 -14.02
C TRP A 271 3.42 5.26 -13.50
N LEU A 272 3.81 5.93 -12.43
CA LEU A 272 3.05 7.07 -11.89
C LEU A 272 3.03 8.22 -12.89
N LEU A 273 4.17 8.57 -13.50
CA LEU A 273 4.23 9.61 -14.53
C LEU A 273 3.35 9.27 -15.76
N ASP A 274 3.35 8.00 -16.19
CA ASP A 274 2.54 7.55 -17.33
C ASP A 274 1.04 7.65 -17.04
N THR A 275 0.62 7.15 -15.87
CA THR A 275 -0.79 7.18 -15.45
C THR A 275 -1.28 8.59 -15.11
N GLY A 276 -0.40 9.48 -14.65
CA GLY A 276 -0.81 10.78 -14.11
C GLY A 276 -1.48 10.69 -12.73
N SER A 277 -1.43 9.52 -12.08
CA SER A 277 -2.09 9.26 -10.80
C SER A 277 -1.37 9.93 -9.62
N ILE A 278 -2.13 10.22 -8.56
CA ILE A 278 -1.58 10.71 -7.30
C ILE A 278 -1.23 9.52 -6.40
N PRO A 279 0.06 9.28 -6.08
CA PRO A 279 0.44 8.23 -5.14
C PRO A 279 0.08 8.62 -3.71
N VAL A 280 -0.51 7.66 -2.98
CA VAL A 280 -0.89 7.81 -1.57
C VAL A 280 -0.28 6.67 -0.77
N PHE A 281 0.63 6.96 0.14
CA PHE A 281 1.21 5.94 1.01
C PHE A 281 0.31 5.67 2.22
N LEU A 282 -0.02 4.41 2.44
CA LEU A 282 -0.70 3.97 3.66
C LEU A 282 0.33 3.87 4.79
N TRP A 283 0.38 4.88 5.67
CA TRP A 283 1.17 4.77 6.90
C TRP A 283 0.41 3.90 7.89
N THR A 284 0.71 2.61 7.87
CA THR A 284 0.06 1.56 8.65
C THR A 284 0.28 1.69 10.15
N HIS A 285 -0.61 1.06 10.91
CA HIS A 285 -0.56 1.03 12.36
C HIS A 285 0.57 0.16 12.92
N ALA A 286 1.09 0.59 14.06
CA ALA A 286 1.96 -0.22 14.89
C ALA A 286 1.16 -1.36 15.54
N TYR A 287 1.82 -2.49 15.76
CA TYR A 287 1.24 -3.70 16.31
C TYR A 287 2.21 -4.37 17.28
N THR A 288 1.70 -5.22 18.17
CA THR A 288 2.50 -6.05 19.06
C THR A 288 2.47 -7.51 18.58
N PRO A 289 3.61 -8.21 18.49
CA PRO A 289 3.67 -9.58 17.96
C PRO A 289 3.13 -10.66 18.93
N ASP A 290 2.35 -10.27 19.95
CA ASP A 290 1.77 -11.21 20.90
C ASP A 290 0.65 -11.98 20.22
N TYR A 291 0.94 -13.18 19.69
CA TYR A 291 -0.07 -14.02 19.05
C TYR A 291 -1.02 -14.58 20.11
N ALA A 292 -2.18 -13.94 20.29
CA ALA A 292 -3.14 -14.25 21.35
C ALA A 292 -4.51 -14.64 20.79
N CYS A 293 -4.57 -15.40 19.69
CA CYS A 293 -5.81 -16.06 19.28
C CYS A 293 -6.17 -17.14 20.33
N GLU A 294 -6.84 -16.73 21.41
CA GLU A 294 -7.35 -17.62 22.45
C GLU A 294 -8.28 -18.67 21.83
N GLY A 295 -7.88 -19.94 21.89
CA GLY A 295 -8.69 -21.06 21.40
C GLY A 295 -8.45 -21.48 19.94
N GLY A 296 -7.63 -20.75 19.18
CA GLY A 296 -7.05 -21.29 17.96
C GLY A 296 -5.98 -22.29 18.36
N ALA A 297 -6.07 -23.54 17.90
CA ALA A 297 -4.88 -24.38 17.87
C ALA A 297 -3.77 -23.51 17.28
N ALA A 298 -2.72 -23.24 18.05
CA ALA A 298 -1.53 -22.55 17.55
C ALA A 298 -1.32 -23.10 16.14
N SER A 299 -1.30 -22.23 15.12
CA SER A 299 -1.23 -22.66 13.72
C SER A 299 -0.28 -23.85 13.65
N SER A 300 -0.56 -24.89 12.87
CA SER A 300 0.30 -26.10 12.85
C SER A 300 1.80 -25.76 12.62
N ASP A 301 2.09 -24.57 12.10
CA ASP A 301 3.43 -23.98 12.02
C ASP A 301 3.99 -23.49 13.38
N SER A 302 3.18 -22.92 14.26
CA SER A 302 3.51 -22.61 15.66
C SER A 302 3.58 -23.86 16.55
N ALA A 303 2.89 -24.95 16.21
CA ALA A 303 3.01 -26.24 16.90
C ALA A 303 4.39 -26.90 16.71
N SER A 304 5.19 -26.42 15.75
CA SER A 304 6.60 -26.82 15.60
C SER A 304 7.53 -26.25 16.68
N GLY A 305 7.03 -25.36 17.56
CA GLY A 305 7.79 -24.81 18.68
C GLY A 305 9.00 -23.94 18.29
N ASN A 306 9.23 -23.68 17.01
CA ASN A 306 10.49 -23.11 16.50
C ASN A 306 10.35 -21.79 15.74
N LYS A 307 9.14 -21.23 15.59
CA LYS A 307 8.99 -19.93 14.93
C LYS A 307 9.18 -18.83 15.98
N SER A 308 10.41 -18.33 16.08
CA SER A 308 10.69 -17.12 16.85
C SER A 308 9.75 -16.00 16.42
N PRO A 309 9.26 -15.16 17.36
CA PRO A 309 8.49 -13.99 17.00
C PRO A 309 9.26 -13.17 15.96
N PRO A 310 8.56 -12.50 15.03
CA PRO A 310 9.23 -11.65 14.07
C PRO A 310 10.15 -10.69 14.82
N ASP A 311 11.37 -10.54 14.31
CA ASP A 311 12.31 -9.58 14.89
C ASP A 311 11.66 -8.20 14.95
N MET A 312 11.43 -7.68 16.16
CA MET A 312 10.86 -6.36 16.40
C MET A 312 11.91 -5.37 16.89
N THR A 313 13.22 -5.68 16.75
CA THR A 313 14.31 -4.86 17.30
C THR A 313 14.13 -3.38 16.97
N GLY A 314 13.91 -2.57 18.01
CA GLY A 314 13.72 -1.12 17.93
C GLY A 314 12.31 -0.66 17.52
N LEU A 315 11.33 -1.57 17.48
CA LEU A 315 9.92 -1.35 17.13
C LEU A 315 8.96 -2.02 18.15
N GLU A 316 9.45 -2.33 19.33
CA GLU A 316 8.68 -3.01 20.39
C GLU A 316 7.65 -2.07 21.04
N ASP A 317 7.97 -0.78 21.10
CA ASP A 317 7.07 0.26 21.61
C ASP A 317 6.18 0.83 20.50
N VAL A 318 4.86 0.88 20.74
CA VAL A 318 3.85 1.31 19.76
C VAL A 318 4.11 2.73 19.28
N ALA A 319 4.45 3.65 20.19
CA ALA A 319 4.68 5.05 19.85
C ALA A 319 5.95 5.22 19.01
N ASN A 320 7.04 4.56 19.37
CA ASN A 320 8.28 4.55 18.62
C ASN A 320 8.11 3.88 17.25
N PHE A 321 7.41 2.74 17.17
CA PHE A 321 7.11 2.06 15.91
C PHE A 321 6.32 2.97 14.97
N THR A 322 5.23 3.59 15.45
CA THR A 322 4.45 4.58 14.71
C THR A 322 5.34 5.73 14.23
N SER A 323 6.17 6.29 15.10
CA SER A 323 7.04 7.44 14.79
C SER A 323 8.10 7.12 13.73
N LEU A 324 8.76 5.97 13.83
CA LEU A 324 9.84 5.57 12.92
C LEU A 324 9.34 5.16 11.53
N THR A 325 8.16 4.54 11.46
CA THR A 325 7.54 4.24 10.17
C THR A 325 7.16 5.52 9.44
N HIS A 326 6.68 6.55 10.14
CA HIS A 326 6.43 7.86 9.53
C HIS A 326 7.69 8.51 8.96
N VAL A 327 8.84 8.42 9.64
CA VAL A 327 10.13 8.87 9.08
C VAL A 327 10.40 8.21 7.73
N GLY A 328 10.15 6.90 7.62
CA GLY A 328 10.32 6.19 6.37
C GLY A 328 9.37 6.63 5.27
N TYR A 329 8.09 6.81 5.58
CA TYR A 329 7.11 7.28 4.60
C TYR A 329 7.37 8.72 4.14
N ARG A 330 7.88 9.60 5.01
CA ARG A 330 8.38 10.93 4.58
C ARG A 330 9.52 10.81 3.58
N ALA A 331 10.47 9.89 3.79
CA ALA A 331 11.53 9.65 2.83
C ALA A 331 11.00 9.16 1.47
N TYR A 332 9.94 8.34 1.45
CA TYR A 332 9.29 7.92 0.19
C TYR A 332 8.63 9.11 -0.52
N VAL A 333 7.91 9.96 0.21
CA VAL A 333 7.31 11.21 -0.30
C VAL A 333 8.38 12.16 -0.86
N ASP A 334 9.46 12.38 -0.11
CA ASP A 334 10.56 13.26 -0.50
C ASP A 334 11.19 12.78 -1.81
N LEU A 335 11.44 11.46 -1.95
CA LEU A 335 11.94 10.87 -3.19
C LEU A 335 10.98 11.14 -4.37
N LEU A 336 9.69 10.84 -4.20
CA LEU A 336 8.72 10.99 -5.29
C LEU A 336 8.53 12.47 -5.69
N ASN A 337 8.62 13.42 -4.76
CA ASN A 337 8.58 14.85 -5.05
C ASN A 337 9.75 15.35 -5.92
N LEU A 338 10.86 14.62 -6.00
CA LEU A 338 11.97 14.95 -6.91
C LEU A 338 11.62 14.68 -8.37
N TYR A 339 10.68 13.77 -8.62
CA TYR A 339 10.40 13.24 -9.96
C TYR A 339 8.99 13.59 -10.46
N LEU A 340 7.99 13.62 -9.57
CA LEU A 340 6.60 13.83 -9.95
C LEU A 340 6.24 15.32 -10.04
N PRO A 341 5.37 15.72 -10.98
CA PRO A 341 4.88 17.08 -11.06
C PRO A 341 3.97 17.42 -9.86
N PRO A 342 3.76 18.72 -9.55
CA PRO A 342 2.90 19.12 -8.43
C PRO A 342 1.45 18.57 -8.50
N SER A 343 0.93 18.30 -9.69
CA SER A 343 -0.40 17.68 -9.87
C SER A 343 -0.46 16.23 -9.37
N GLN A 344 0.70 15.58 -9.19
CA GLN A 344 0.85 14.22 -8.69
C GLN A 344 1.57 14.21 -7.33
N ALA A 345 1.47 15.30 -6.57
CA ALA A 345 2.16 15.42 -5.29
C ALA A 345 1.78 14.23 -4.36
N PRO A 346 2.76 13.40 -3.95
CA PRO A 346 2.53 12.24 -3.09
C PRO A 346 1.92 12.64 -1.75
N ARG A 347 1.04 11.79 -1.23
CA ARG A 347 0.36 11.97 0.07
C ARG A 347 0.66 10.82 1.02
N ILE A 348 0.47 11.04 2.31
CA ILE A 348 0.49 10.00 3.35
C ILE A 348 -0.89 9.96 3.99
N ALA A 349 -1.48 8.77 4.09
CA ALA A 349 -2.67 8.50 4.90
C ALA A 349 -2.22 8.08 6.31
N PRO A 350 -2.33 8.92 7.35
CA PRO A 350 -1.70 8.71 8.67
C PRO A 350 -2.50 7.77 9.58
N VAL A 351 -2.74 6.53 9.13
CA VAL A 351 -3.55 5.55 9.85
C VAL A 351 -2.90 5.15 11.17
N GLY A 352 -1.58 4.95 11.18
CA GLY A 352 -0.84 4.63 12.41
C GLY A 352 -0.90 5.72 13.46
N LEU A 353 -0.99 6.99 13.06
CA LEU A 353 -1.20 8.10 13.99
C LEU A 353 -2.58 8.01 14.66
N ALA A 354 -3.62 7.71 13.88
CA ALA A 354 -4.98 7.55 14.40
C ALA A 354 -5.10 6.36 15.35
N TYR A 355 -4.46 5.23 15.04
CA TYR A 355 -4.38 4.09 15.95
C TYR A 355 -3.66 4.46 17.26
N LEU A 356 -2.61 5.27 17.20
CA LEU A 356 -1.88 5.73 18.39
C LEU A 356 -2.76 6.62 19.29
N VAL A 357 -3.68 7.41 18.72
CA VAL A 357 -4.68 8.16 19.51
C VAL A 357 -5.59 7.18 20.27
N VAL A 358 -6.11 6.14 19.62
CA VAL A 358 -6.95 5.14 20.29
C VAL A 358 -6.16 4.39 21.37
N HIS A 359 -4.90 4.07 21.11
CA HIS A 359 -4.01 3.42 22.07
C HIS A 359 -3.82 4.24 23.35
N GLU A 360 -3.63 5.55 23.25
CA GLU A 360 -3.46 6.45 24.41
C GLU A 360 -4.74 6.66 25.21
N GLU A 361 -5.88 6.77 24.53
CA GLU A 361 -7.11 7.27 25.14
C GLU A 361 -8.08 6.15 25.54
N GLU A 362 -8.18 5.09 24.74
CA GLU A 362 -9.17 4.01 24.89
C GLU A 362 -8.54 2.65 24.57
N TYR A 363 -7.60 2.21 25.42
CA TYR A 363 -6.77 1.02 25.18
C TYR A 363 -7.57 -0.27 24.93
N GLU A 364 -8.68 -0.48 25.64
CA GLU A 364 -9.51 -1.68 25.39
C GLU A 364 -10.15 -1.67 24.00
N LEU A 365 -10.60 -0.50 23.52
CA LEU A 365 -11.08 -0.35 22.15
C LEU A 365 -9.93 -0.53 21.15
N TRP A 366 -8.73 -0.01 21.46
CA TRP A 366 -7.54 -0.19 20.62
C TRP A 366 -7.26 -1.66 20.34
N ARG A 367 -7.37 -2.53 21.35
CA ARG A 367 -7.18 -3.99 21.18
C ARG A 367 -8.17 -4.60 20.19
N THR A 368 -9.38 -4.06 20.09
CA THR A 368 -10.39 -4.53 19.12
C THR A 368 -10.14 -4.06 17.70
N LEU A 369 -9.21 -3.13 17.46
CA LEU A 369 -8.85 -2.67 16.11
C LEU A 369 -8.06 -3.72 15.31
N PHE A 370 -7.66 -4.79 15.98
CA PHE A 370 -6.87 -5.87 15.40
C PHE A 370 -7.68 -7.15 15.32
N HIS A 371 -7.34 -7.98 14.33
CA HIS A 371 -7.67 -9.39 14.39
C HIS A 371 -6.92 -10.06 15.56
N CYS A 372 -7.26 -11.31 15.88
CA CYS A 372 -6.68 -11.99 17.04
C CYS A 372 -5.17 -12.25 16.94
N ASP A 373 -4.58 -12.05 15.76
CA ASP A 373 -3.13 -12.06 15.54
C ASP A 373 -2.43 -10.76 15.98
N ASN A 374 -3.19 -9.78 16.48
CA ASN A 374 -2.75 -8.47 16.92
C ASN A 374 -1.98 -7.67 15.85
N LEU A 375 -2.06 -8.05 14.58
CA LEU A 375 -1.32 -7.45 13.47
C LEU A 375 -2.25 -6.89 12.40
N HIS A 376 -3.15 -7.72 11.88
CA HIS A 376 -4.07 -7.29 10.83
C HIS A 376 -5.21 -6.48 11.42
N ALA A 377 -5.74 -5.54 10.66
CA ALA A 377 -6.90 -4.78 11.08
C ALA A 377 -8.13 -5.70 11.24
N SER A 378 -8.93 -5.46 12.27
CA SER A 378 -10.31 -5.95 12.35
C SER A 378 -11.24 -5.06 11.50
N PRO A 379 -12.54 -5.37 11.37
CA PRO A 379 -13.50 -4.44 10.78
C PRO A 379 -13.49 -3.06 11.44
N SER A 380 -13.33 -2.97 12.77
CA SER A 380 -13.17 -1.69 13.49
C SER A 380 -11.90 -0.94 13.07
N GLY A 381 -10.81 -1.68 12.88
CA GLY A 381 -9.57 -1.13 12.38
C GLY A 381 -9.68 -0.62 10.93
N SER A 382 -10.26 -1.43 10.04
CA SER A 382 -10.54 -1.08 8.65
C SER A 382 -11.48 0.13 8.56
N PHE A 383 -12.45 0.26 9.47
CA PHE A 383 -13.33 1.42 9.57
C PHE A 383 -12.55 2.72 9.82
N LEU A 384 -11.67 2.72 10.82
CA LEU A 384 -10.81 3.86 11.12
C LEU A 384 -9.88 4.18 9.93
N GLN A 385 -9.25 3.15 9.36
CA GLN A 385 -8.41 3.27 8.16
C GLN A 385 -9.18 3.91 6.99
N GLY A 386 -10.43 3.51 6.76
CA GLY A 386 -11.29 4.04 5.71
C GLY A 386 -11.53 5.54 5.83
N CYS A 387 -11.84 6.00 7.05
CA CYS A 387 -12.04 7.41 7.33
C CYS A 387 -10.78 8.25 7.00
N ILE A 388 -9.61 7.79 7.46
CA ILE A 388 -8.33 8.46 7.22
C ILE A 388 -7.98 8.50 5.73
N VAL A 389 -8.12 7.37 5.03
CA VAL A 389 -7.82 7.28 3.59
C VAL A 389 -8.79 8.15 2.79
N HIS A 390 -10.09 8.14 3.11
CA HIS A 390 -11.08 8.95 2.42
C HIS A 390 -10.76 10.45 2.54
N TYR A 391 -10.44 10.94 3.73
CA TYR A 391 -10.03 12.33 3.89
C TYR A 391 -8.73 12.64 3.13
N THR A 392 -7.75 11.72 3.14
CA THR A 392 -6.48 11.90 2.44
C THR A 392 -6.68 12.07 0.93
N LEU A 393 -7.65 11.37 0.33
CA LEU A 393 -7.98 11.47 -1.09
C LEU A 393 -8.81 12.73 -1.39
N PHE A 394 -9.87 12.96 -0.61
CA PHE A 394 -10.93 13.91 -0.99
C PHE A 394 -10.92 15.23 -0.19
N GLY A 395 -10.06 15.35 0.82
CA GLY A 395 -10.01 16.53 1.71
C GLY A 395 -11.26 16.71 2.58
N LYS A 396 -12.09 15.67 2.71
CA LYS A 396 -13.31 15.67 3.53
C LYS A 396 -13.54 14.29 4.15
N MET A 397 -14.16 14.28 5.32
CA MET A 397 -14.57 13.04 5.97
C MET A 397 -15.61 12.30 5.10
N PRO A 398 -15.67 10.97 5.14
CA PRO A 398 -16.73 10.22 4.49
C PRO A 398 -18.10 10.60 5.08
N ASP A 399 -19.18 10.45 4.30
CA ASP A 399 -20.51 10.82 4.76
C ASP A 399 -20.85 10.08 6.06
N ARG A 400 -21.15 10.86 7.10
CA ARG A 400 -21.43 10.33 8.43
C ARG A 400 -22.65 9.41 8.44
N SER A 401 -23.65 9.66 7.58
CA SER A 401 -24.86 8.83 7.48
C SER A 401 -24.60 7.47 6.84
N VAL A 402 -23.61 7.39 5.93
CA VAL A 402 -23.11 6.13 5.36
C VAL A 402 -22.30 5.40 6.42
N MET A 403 -21.31 6.06 7.02
CA MET A 403 -20.40 5.43 7.98
C MET A 403 -21.10 4.96 9.26
N LEU A 404 -22.07 5.73 9.77
CA LEU A 404 -22.78 5.44 11.02
C LEU A 404 -24.23 5.01 10.77
N SER A 405 -24.46 4.31 9.65
CA SER A 405 -25.75 3.71 9.35
C SER A 405 -26.17 2.70 10.44
N GLY A 406 -27.45 2.35 10.48
CA GLY A 406 -27.95 1.37 11.46
C GLY A 406 -27.38 -0.04 11.29
N ASP A 407 -26.88 -0.38 10.10
CA ASP A 407 -26.22 -1.65 9.80
C ASP A 407 -24.85 -1.39 9.16
N ILE A 408 -23.83 -1.19 9.99
CA ILE A 408 -22.45 -0.90 9.54
C ILE A 408 -21.86 -2.03 8.68
N SER A 409 -22.36 -3.26 8.80
CA SER A 409 -21.85 -4.40 8.02
C SER A 409 -22.04 -4.23 6.50
N HIS A 410 -22.99 -3.39 6.08
CA HIS A 410 -23.25 -3.10 4.67
C HIS A 410 -22.02 -2.55 3.93
N LEU A 411 -21.07 -1.91 4.63
CA LEU A 411 -19.83 -1.39 4.04
C LEU A 411 -18.94 -2.53 3.50
N TRP A 412 -19.09 -3.76 4.04
CA TRP A 412 -18.37 -4.95 3.60
C TRP A 412 -19.23 -5.92 2.78
N LYS A 413 -20.44 -5.54 2.37
CA LYS A 413 -21.38 -6.46 1.68
C LYS A 413 -20.78 -7.12 0.43
N ASN A 414 -19.85 -6.43 -0.24
CA ASN A 414 -19.17 -6.87 -1.45
C ASN A 414 -17.71 -7.29 -1.20
N ALA A 415 -17.28 -7.41 0.05
CA ALA A 415 -15.95 -7.92 0.37
C ALA A 415 -15.81 -9.33 -0.19
N ARG A 416 -14.76 -9.56 -0.99
CA ARG A 416 -14.41 -10.88 -1.54
C ARG A 416 -14.05 -11.83 -0.42
N MET A 417 -13.31 -11.35 0.57
CA MET A 417 -12.97 -12.13 1.74
C MET A 417 -12.98 -11.21 2.95
N MET A 418 -13.47 -11.72 4.07
CA MET A 418 -13.14 -11.12 5.36
C MET A 418 -11.79 -11.69 5.81
N GLN A 419 -11.53 -11.81 7.10
CA GLN A 419 -10.50 -12.75 7.60
C GLN A 419 -10.64 -14.17 7.03
N HIS A 420 -9.66 -15.04 7.33
CA HIS A 420 -9.67 -16.39 6.77
C HIS A 420 -10.92 -17.17 7.18
N ALA A 421 -11.47 -17.97 6.26
CA ALA A 421 -12.76 -18.63 6.45
C ALA A 421 -12.80 -19.63 7.62
N TRP A 422 -11.64 -20.11 8.09
CA TRP A 422 -11.51 -21.00 9.25
C TRP A 422 -11.38 -20.25 10.58
N GLU A 423 -11.24 -18.92 10.57
CA GLU A 423 -11.12 -18.09 11.77
C GLU A 423 -12.50 -17.60 12.23
N PRO A 424 -12.76 -17.50 13.55
CA PRO A 424 -14.00 -16.93 14.06
C PRO A 424 -14.13 -15.47 13.58
N PRO A 425 -15.26 -15.05 12.99
CA PRO A 425 -15.42 -13.71 12.42
C PRO A 425 -15.19 -12.62 13.49
N ASN A 426 -14.42 -11.60 13.13
CA ASN A 426 -14.26 -10.42 13.96
C ASN A 426 -15.61 -9.68 14.01
N PRO A 427 -16.00 -9.15 15.18
CA PRO A 427 -17.20 -8.32 15.26
C PRO A 427 -17.00 -7.03 14.45
N PHE A 428 -18.08 -6.54 13.86
CA PHE A 428 -18.15 -5.16 13.37
C PHE A 428 -18.15 -4.19 14.56
N PRO A 429 -17.65 -2.95 14.41
CA PRO A 429 -17.77 -1.96 15.47
C PRO A 429 -19.26 -1.73 15.77
N ASP A 430 -19.60 -1.69 17.05
CA ASP A 430 -20.91 -1.19 17.46
C ASP A 430 -20.99 0.33 17.21
N ARG A 431 -22.18 0.89 17.44
CA ARG A 431 -22.42 2.31 17.15
C ARG A 431 -21.51 3.24 17.95
N ASP A 432 -21.28 2.96 19.22
CA ASP A 432 -20.50 3.83 20.10
C ASP A 432 -19.02 3.78 19.71
N ALA A 433 -18.51 2.58 19.42
CA ALA A 433 -17.17 2.38 18.88
C ALA A 433 -17.00 3.09 17.52
N ALA A 434 -17.95 2.94 16.60
CA ALA A 434 -17.90 3.59 15.28
C ALA A 434 -17.95 5.12 15.39
N GLU A 435 -18.80 5.67 16.27
CA GLU A 435 -18.87 7.10 16.55
C GLU A 435 -17.55 7.64 17.11
N TYR A 436 -16.95 6.92 18.07
CA TYR A 436 -15.64 7.27 18.62
C TYR A 436 -14.53 7.23 17.56
N LEU A 437 -14.44 6.15 16.77
CA LEU A 437 -13.40 5.99 15.75
C LEU A 437 -13.54 7.04 14.63
N TYR A 438 -14.76 7.38 14.23
CA TYR A 438 -15.00 8.47 13.29
C TYR A 438 -14.51 9.81 13.85
N ARG A 439 -14.76 10.09 15.13
CA ARG A 439 -14.28 11.31 15.81
C ARG A 439 -12.76 11.34 15.94
N VAL A 440 -12.10 10.21 16.20
CA VAL A 440 -10.63 10.11 16.18
C VAL A 440 -10.09 10.48 14.80
N ALA A 441 -10.68 9.95 13.72
CA ALA A 441 -10.27 10.29 12.37
C ALA A 441 -10.46 11.79 12.07
N GLU A 442 -11.57 12.38 12.48
CA GLU A 442 -11.82 13.82 12.36
C GLU A 442 -10.77 14.66 13.10
N ARG A 443 -10.45 14.30 14.34
CA ARG A 443 -9.41 14.99 15.13
C ARG A 443 -8.04 14.95 14.44
N VAL A 444 -7.64 13.78 13.94
CA VAL A 444 -6.34 13.62 13.26
C VAL A 444 -6.31 14.38 11.94
N MET A 445 -7.35 14.25 11.11
CA MET A 445 -7.32 14.76 9.73
C MET A 445 -7.78 16.21 9.58
N VAL A 446 -8.75 16.64 10.38
CA VAL A 446 -9.35 17.99 10.31
C VAL A 446 -8.70 18.92 11.33
N GLU A 447 -8.58 18.46 12.58
CA GLU A 447 -8.07 19.29 13.69
C GLU A 447 -6.53 19.26 13.77
N GLY A 448 -5.88 18.33 13.06
CA GLY A 448 -4.43 18.15 13.09
C GLY A 448 -3.91 17.65 14.44
N TYR A 449 -4.74 16.90 15.18
CA TYR A 449 -4.36 16.35 16.48
C TYR A 449 -3.21 15.35 16.35
N VAL A 450 -2.21 15.51 17.21
CA VAL A 450 -1.05 14.61 17.32
C VAL A 450 -1.00 14.08 18.76
N PRO A 451 -1.07 12.76 18.98
CA PRO A 451 -1.01 12.16 20.31
C PRO A 451 0.33 12.43 21.00
N SER A 452 0.32 12.44 22.33
CA SER A 452 1.43 12.96 23.14
C SER A 452 2.68 12.07 23.15
N SER A 453 2.50 10.77 22.93
CA SER A 453 3.60 9.80 22.81
C SER A 453 4.26 9.82 21.43
N TYR A 454 3.66 10.44 20.41
CA TYR A 454 4.26 10.51 19.09
C TYR A 454 5.55 11.34 19.11
N VAL A 455 6.62 10.79 18.53
CA VAL A 455 7.94 11.40 18.47
C VAL A 455 8.24 11.87 17.04
N ASP A 456 8.33 13.18 16.83
CA ASP A 456 8.72 13.73 15.53
C ASP A 456 10.24 13.70 15.33
N TYR A 457 10.78 12.55 14.93
CA TYR A 457 12.18 12.41 14.57
C TYR A 457 12.51 13.25 13.33
N ARG A 458 13.33 14.31 13.45
CA ARG A 458 13.64 15.23 12.33
C ARG A 458 15.01 15.01 11.68
N ASN A 459 16.01 14.50 12.41
CA ASN A 459 17.41 14.48 11.95
C ASN A 459 17.94 13.07 11.66
N GLY A 460 17.06 12.11 11.35
CA GLY A 460 17.48 10.72 11.21
C GLY A 460 18.12 10.18 12.51
N GLU A 461 17.65 10.68 13.66
CA GLU A 461 18.04 10.28 15.04
C GLU A 461 17.59 8.84 15.33
N PHE A 462 18.08 7.91 14.53
CA PHE A 462 18.17 6.49 14.86
C PHE A 462 19.63 6.20 15.22
N THR A 463 20.20 7.01 16.11
CA THR A 463 21.46 6.63 16.76
C THR A 463 21.11 5.65 17.84
N LEU A 464 21.21 4.36 17.51
CA LEU A 464 21.57 3.24 18.38
C LEU A 464 21.50 3.60 19.88
N ALA A 465 20.30 3.77 20.43
CA ALA A 465 20.09 3.55 21.85
C ALA A 465 19.90 2.05 22.09
N VAL A 466 20.70 1.23 21.40
CA VAL A 466 21.01 -0.10 21.91
C VAL A 466 21.88 0.19 23.12
N SER A 467 21.32 -0.07 24.29
CA SER A 467 22.03 0.02 25.55
C SER A 467 23.42 -0.58 25.40
N SER A 468 24.43 0.18 25.80
CA SER A 468 25.83 -0.23 25.82
C SER A 468 26.10 -1.30 26.90
N GLY A 469 25.31 -2.38 26.90
CA GLY A 469 25.24 -3.35 27.99
C GLY A 469 25.35 -4.82 27.58
N SER A 470 25.27 -5.19 26.30
CA SER A 470 25.60 -6.56 25.88
C SER A 470 26.57 -6.53 24.71
N ALA A 471 27.77 -7.06 24.96
CA ALA A 471 28.78 -7.34 23.95
C ALA A 471 28.15 -8.16 22.82
N PHE A 472 27.97 -7.53 21.66
CA PHE A 472 27.72 -8.23 20.42
C PHE A 472 28.98 -9.03 20.08
N ALA A 473 28.87 -10.35 20.22
CA ALA A 473 29.63 -11.25 19.38
C ALA A 473 29.18 -11.00 17.94
N ALA A 474 30.14 -10.69 17.08
CA ALA A 474 29.96 -10.76 15.64
C ALA A 474 29.73 -12.24 15.27
N ASP A 475 28.55 -12.54 14.76
CA ASP A 475 28.28 -13.66 13.85
C ASP A 475 27.18 -13.13 12.91
N ASP A 476 27.56 -12.52 11.79
CA ASP A 476 27.98 -13.11 10.51
C ASP A 476 26.77 -13.48 9.62
N ASP A 477 26.90 -13.06 8.36
CA ASP A 477 25.94 -13.17 7.27
C ASP A 477 25.40 -14.61 7.12
N ARG A 478 24.07 -14.76 7.14
CA ARG A 478 23.33 -15.79 6.38
C ARG A 478 21.99 -15.27 5.90
#